data_AF-A0A4R5H4W0-F1
#
_entry.id   AF-A0A4R5H4W0-F1
#
_cell.length_a   1.000
_cell.length_b   1.000
_cell.length_c   1.000
_cell.angle_alpha   90.00
_cell.angle_beta   90.00
_cell.angle_gamma   90.00
#
_symmetry.space_group_name_H-M   'P 1'
#
loop_
_entity.id
_entity.type
_entity.pdbx_description
1 polymer ?
#
loop_
_entity_poly.entity_id
_entity_poly.type
_entity_poly.pdbx_seq_one_letter_code
_entity_poly.pdbx_strand_id
1 'polypeptide(L)'
;MMMKKFKTLAATLLLTMGATAASANPFFIDLANFGITDIDGDGDTTTDLIQNFITSAVSPTSTYLDSNGVAGIQTGDAVVDTVEDLQISALQPLLFLDSEAFGATWQLDVDWTLSGSAIVLPDALPGNDPNYIGALTSGTITIDLTRTALGGGVQVFDDILTLNLTGSFGTLPTGNEQAVSLFAEVSAVQTGVFFDQSGNDFADLLADGQSIQFLGQTNLTNLDVDPNLNPVALNTLPQEVQDLNPNNFDAFQRNAAFGSVDISKVPEPSGLAIMGLALLGMAGVRRRNR
;
A
#
# COMPACT_ATOMS: atom_id res chain seq x y z
N MET A 1 -26.87 -4.27 -39.56
CA MET A 1 -27.74 -3.98 -38.40
C MET A 1 -26.85 -4.04 -37.14
N MET A 2 -26.98 -3.05 -36.27
CA MET A 2 -26.01 -2.63 -35.23
C MET A 2 -25.61 -3.71 -34.20
N MET A 3 -24.31 -3.91 -34.00
CA MET A 3 -23.72 -4.36 -32.73
C MET A 3 -22.81 -3.27 -32.19
N LYS A 4 -23.36 -2.34 -31.39
CA LYS A 4 -22.58 -1.41 -30.56
C LYS A 4 -23.48 -0.91 -29.45
N LYS A 5 -23.49 -1.52 -28.26
CA LYS A 5 -23.74 -0.90 -26.92
C LYS A 5 -23.48 -1.94 -25.81
N PHE A 6 -22.22 -2.26 -25.50
CA PHE A 6 -21.88 -3.00 -24.28
C PHE A 6 -20.48 -2.63 -23.73
N LYS A 7 -20.03 -1.38 -23.99
CA LYS A 7 -18.74 -0.88 -23.47
C LYS A 7 -18.87 0.13 -22.33
N THR A 8 -20.09 0.43 -21.86
CA THR A 8 -20.35 1.55 -20.93
C THR A 8 -20.78 1.11 -19.53
N LEU A 9 -20.66 -0.18 -19.17
CA LEU A 9 -21.00 -0.66 -17.82
C LEU A 9 -19.76 -0.98 -16.96
N ALA A 10 -18.61 -1.25 -17.59
CA ALA A 10 -17.36 -1.51 -16.86
C ALA A 10 -16.75 -0.21 -16.29
N ALA A 11 -16.87 0.91 -17.02
CA ALA A 11 -16.35 2.21 -16.57
C ALA A 11 -17.14 2.80 -15.38
N THR A 12 -18.44 2.50 -15.26
CA THR A 12 -19.28 3.04 -14.18
C THR A 12 -19.11 2.31 -12.84
N LEU A 13 -18.65 1.05 -12.86
CA LEU A 13 -18.24 0.34 -11.64
C LEU A 13 -16.84 0.77 -11.16
N LEU A 14 -15.98 1.22 -12.09
CA LEU A 14 -14.67 1.79 -11.77
C LEU A 14 -14.78 3.20 -11.16
N LEU A 15 -15.79 3.98 -11.57
CA LEU A 15 -16.01 5.36 -11.08
C LEU A 15 -16.67 5.44 -9.69
N THR A 16 -17.23 4.35 -9.16
CA THR A 16 -17.79 4.36 -7.79
C THR A 16 -16.75 4.14 -6.69
N MET A 17 -15.49 3.84 -7.03
CA MET A 17 -14.41 3.62 -6.05
C MET A 17 -13.52 4.85 -5.83
N GLY A 18 -13.59 5.86 -6.72
CA GLY A 18 -12.94 7.17 -6.54
C GLY A 18 -13.63 8.08 -5.51
N ALA A 19 -14.57 7.55 -4.72
CA ALA A 19 -15.29 8.26 -3.65
C ALA A 19 -14.83 7.82 -2.24
N THR A 20 -13.63 7.27 -2.10
CA THR A 20 -13.17 6.61 -0.87
C THR A 20 -12.58 7.57 0.18
N ALA A 21 -12.19 8.79 -0.20
CA ALA A 21 -11.97 9.88 0.76
C ALA A 21 -13.23 10.19 1.59
N ALA A 22 -14.44 9.83 1.11
CA ALA A 22 -15.69 10.02 1.86
C ALA A 22 -15.98 8.92 2.92
N SER A 23 -15.06 7.96 3.11
CA SER A 23 -15.22 6.87 4.08
C SER A 23 -13.99 6.68 4.99
N ALA A 24 -13.06 7.64 5.04
CA ALA A 24 -11.97 7.58 6.01
C ALA A 24 -12.54 7.76 7.42
N ASN A 25 -12.15 6.89 8.36
CA ASN A 25 -12.42 7.07 9.78
C ASN A 25 -11.24 7.85 10.39
N PRO A 26 -11.42 9.12 10.78
CA PRO A 26 -10.32 9.91 11.32
C PRO A 26 -9.74 9.28 12.59
N PHE A 27 -8.47 9.54 12.80
CA PHE A 27 -7.69 9.11 13.95
C PHE A 27 -6.68 10.20 14.30
N PHE A 28 -6.03 10.12 15.44
CA PHE A 28 -4.97 11.05 15.83
C PHE A 28 -3.78 10.28 16.40
N ILE A 29 -2.64 10.97 16.48
CA ILE A 29 -1.39 10.44 17.01
C ILE A 29 -1.04 11.23 18.26
N ASP A 30 -0.75 10.53 19.36
CA ASP A 30 -0.19 11.11 20.58
C ASP A 30 1.29 10.73 20.70
N LEU A 31 2.12 11.76 20.83
CA LEU A 31 3.56 11.68 20.94
C LEU A 31 4.05 11.67 22.40
N ALA A 32 3.16 11.80 23.39
CA ALA A 32 3.49 11.83 24.82
C ALA A 32 4.34 10.63 25.25
N ASN A 33 4.03 9.44 24.71
CA ASN A 33 4.68 8.19 25.09
C ASN A 33 6.17 8.10 24.71
N PHE A 34 6.64 8.96 23.81
CA PHE A 34 8.05 9.05 23.45
C PHE A 34 8.82 10.08 24.30
N GLY A 35 8.22 10.55 25.41
CA GLY A 35 8.83 11.53 26.32
C GLY A 35 8.99 12.90 25.67
N ILE A 36 8.06 13.24 24.79
CA ILE A 36 8.11 14.43 23.97
C ILE A 36 7.59 15.61 24.77
N THR A 37 8.42 16.65 24.88
CA THR A 37 7.96 17.98 25.29
C THR A 37 7.55 18.69 24.03
N ASP A 38 6.28 19.08 23.98
CA ASP A 38 5.69 19.97 23.00
C ASP A 38 6.70 21.04 22.49
N ILE A 39 6.75 21.18 21.17
CA ILE A 39 7.63 22.11 20.46
C ILE A 39 7.06 23.54 20.47
N ASP A 40 5.74 23.68 20.53
CA ASP A 40 5.04 24.95 20.53
C ASP A 40 4.87 25.54 21.95
N GLY A 41 5.10 24.71 22.97
CA GLY A 41 5.18 25.07 24.38
C GLY A 41 3.84 25.33 25.08
N ASP A 42 2.73 24.92 24.48
CA ASP A 42 1.38 24.84 25.06
C ASP A 42 1.09 23.56 25.86
N GLY A 43 1.93 22.52 25.72
CA GLY A 43 1.88 21.26 26.42
C GLY A 43 1.04 20.17 25.74
N ASP A 44 0.54 20.39 24.52
CA ASP A 44 -0.08 19.36 23.69
C ASP A 44 0.99 18.53 22.98
N THR A 45 0.73 17.25 22.81
CA THR A 45 1.59 16.32 22.06
C THR A 45 0.78 15.53 21.05
N THR A 46 -0.43 16.00 20.77
CA THR A 46 -1.46 15.28 20.06
C THR A 46 -1.72 15.96 18.73
N THR A 47 -1.61 15.22 17.64
CA THR A 47 -1.99 15.79 16.34
C THR A 47 -3.47 16.14 16.31
N ASP A 48 -3.84 17.06 15.42
CA ASP A 48 -5.21 17.14 14.94
C ASP A 48 -5.70 15.78 14.41
N LEU A 49 -7.02 15.60 14.29
CA LEU A 49 -7.60 14.45 13.61
C LEU A 49 -7.12 14.39 12.16
N ILE A 50 -6.44 13.30 11.81
CA ILE A 50 -5.94 13.00 10.47
C ILE A 50 -6.85 12.01 9.76
N GLN A 51 -7.03 12.23 8.45
CA GLN A 51 -7.80 11.33 7.58
C GLN A 51 -6.92 10.23 7.00
N ASN A 52 -5.68 10.58 6.64
CA ASN A 52 -4.78 9.72 5.92
C ASN A 52 -3.31 10.16 6.00
N PHE A 53 -2.44 9.19 5.76
CA PHE A 53 -1.04 9.40 5.44
C PHE A 53 -0.85 9.55 3.94
N ILE A 54 -0.02 10.50 3.51
CA ILE A 54 0.37 10.66 2.10
C ILE A 54 1.87 10.45 1.98
N THR A 55 2.29 9.38 1.31
CA THR A 55 3.70 9.14 1.02
C THR A 55 4.21 10.01 -0.12
N SER A 56 5.51 10.23 -0.19
CA SER A 56 6.12 10.73 -1.44
C SER A 56 5.92 9.71 -2.57
N ALA A 57 5.94 10.18 -3.83
CA ALA A 57 6.02 9.26 -4.97
C ALA A 57 7.38 8.55 -4.97
N VAL A 58 7.39 7.26 -5.32
CA VAL A 58 8.59 6.43 -5.25
C VAL A 58 8.68 5.52 -6.48
N SER A 59 9.90 5.25 -6.93
CA SER A 59 10.14 4.30 -8.01
C SER A 59 10.81 3.05 -7.46
N PRO A 60 10.07 2.14 -6.82
CA PRO A 60 10.66 0.94 -6.24
C PRO A 60 11.18 0.02 -7.32
N THR A 61 12.25 -0.68 -6.96
CA THR A 61 12.74 -1.82 -7.73
C THR A 61 11.93 -3.04 -7.33
N SER A 62 11.00 -3.45 -8.18
CA SER A 62 10.26 -4.70 -8.03
C SER A 62 11.14 -5.88 -8.41
N THR A 63 11.11 -6.94 -7.60
CA THR A 63 11.81 -8.19 -7.88
C THR A 63 10.81 -9.27 -8.30
N TYR A 64 11.13 -9.99 -9.38
CA TYR A 64 10.39 -11.15 -9.87
C TYR A 64 11.19 -12.40 -9.61
N LEU A 65 10.53 -13.43 -9.10
CA LEU A 65 11.11 -14.76 -8.97
C LEU A 65 10.49 -15.64 -10.04
N ASP A 66 11.29 -15.99 -11.05
CA ASP A 66 10.89 -16.88 -12.13
C ASP A 66 10.97 -18.33 -11.67
N SER A 67 9.80 -18.95 -11.61
CA SER A 67 9.63 -20.34 -11.18
C SER A 67 9.73 -21.36 -12.31
N ASN A 68 9.72 -20.90 -13.57
CA ASN A 68 9.59 -21.75 -14.75
C ASN A 68 10.83 -21.72 -15.67
N GLY A 69 11.78 -20.81 -15.43
CA GLY A 69 13.07 -20.74 -16.12
C GLY A 69 12.97 -20.22 -17.56
N VAL A 70 11.90 -19.49 -17.89
CA VAL A 70 11.70 -18.87 -19.19
C VAL A 70 11.90 -17.37 -19.04
N ALA A 71 12.85 -16.83 -19.80
CA ALA A 71 13.17 -15.41 -19.78
C ALA A 71 11.92 -14.52 -20.01
N GLY A 72 11.79 -13.49 -19.18
CA GLY A 72 10.70 -12.53 -19.19
C GLY A 72 9.59 -12.86 -18.18
N ILE A 73 8.86 -11.84 -17.73
CA ILE A 73 7.77 -12.02 -16.75
C ILE A 73 6.61 -12.80 -17.39
N GLN A 74 6.15 -13.83 -16.71
CA GLN A 74 5.00 -14.63 -17.07
C GLN A 74 3.88 -14.53 -16.05
N THR A 75 2.68 -14.95 -16.47
CA THR A 75 1.57 -15.06 -15.54
C THR A 75 1.86 -16.19 -14.56
N GLY A 76 1.87 -15.87 -13.27
CA GLY A 76 2.17 -16.81 -12.19
C GLY A 76 3.55 -16.67 -11.58
N ASP A 77 4.45 -15.87 -12.15
CA ASP A 77 5.73 -15.56 -11.52
C ASP A 77 5.50 -14.83 -10.20
N ALA A 78 6.33 -15.10 -9.18
CA ALA A 78 6.17 -14.40 -7.91
C ALA A 78 6.75 -12.99 -8.05
N VAL A 79 6.06 -12.02 -7.46
CA VAL A 79 6.47 -10.61 -7.43
C VAL A 79 6.67 -10.21 -5.99
N VAL A 80 7.78 -9.53 -5.71
CA VAL A 80 8.09 -8.95 -4.42
C VAL A 80 8.47 -7.49 -4.65
N ASP A 81 7.68 -6.59 -4.05
CA ASP A 81 7.91 -5.15 -4.04
C ASP A 81 8.39 -4.74 -2.65
N THR A 82 9.60 -4.21 -2.58
CA THR A 82 10.19 -3.71 -1.34
C THR A 82 10.43 -2.22 -1.44
N VAL A 83 10.08 -1.48 -0.39
CA VAL A 83 10.44 -0.08 -0.16
C VAL A 83 10.88 0.05 1.28
N GLU A 84 11.95 0.82 1.46
CA GLU A 84 12.52 1.16 2.75
C GLU A 84 12.64 2.69 2.84
N ASP A 85 12.48 3.22 4.06
CA ASP A 85 12.62 4.61 4.46
C ASP A 85 11.78 5.59 3.61
N LEU A 86 10.55 5.20 3.22
CA LEU A 86 9.70 6.11 2.43
C LEU A 86 9.03 7.14 3.33
N GLN A 87 9.59 8.34 3.28
CA GLN A 87 9.07 9.51 3.98
C GLN A 87 7.58 9.77 3.68
N ILE A 88 6.76 9.82 4.75
CA ILE A 88 5.41 10.39 4.71
C ILE A 88 5.54 11.89 4.45
N SER A 89 5.09 12.30 3.27
CA SER A 89 5.22 13.68 2.78
C SER A 89 4.25 14.64 3.45
N ALA A 90 3.08 14.14 3.88
CA ALA A 90 2.08 14.94 4.57
C ALA A 90 1.15 14.06 5.41
N LEU A 91 0.73 14.62 6.54
CA LEU A 91 -0.51 14.24 7.22
C LEU A 91 -1.65 15.11 6.66
N GLN A 92 -2.82 14.53 6.43
CA GLN A 92 -3.99 15.29 5.97
C GLN A 92 -4.99 15.49 7.13
N PRO A 93 -4.93 16.64 7.83
CA PRO A 93 -5.84 16.91 8.93
C PRO A 93 -7.26 17.24 8.45
N LEU A 94 -8.26 17.04 9.31
CA LEU A 94 -9.67 17.27 9.00
C LEU A 94 -10.07 18.76 8.95
N LEU A 95 -9.45 19.62 9.77
CA LEU A 95 -9.87 21.01 9.96
C LEU A 95 -8.72 22.04 9.94
N PHE A 96 -7.58 21.80 10.61
CA PHE A 96 -6.46 22.75 10.70
C PHE A 96 -5.09 22.07 10.62
N LEU A 97 -4.02 22.86 10.45
CA LEU A 97 -2.63 22.43 10.22
C LEU A 97 -1.88 22.10 11.52
N ASP A 98 -2.55 21.73 12.62
CA ASP A 98 -1.81 21.36 13.81
C ASP A 98 -1.36 19.90 13.71
N SER A 99 -0.14 19.75 13.21
CA SER A 99 0.50 18.46 13.03
C SER A 99 1.64 18.28 14.02
N GLU A 100 1.67 18.99 15.15
CA GLU A 100 2.68 18.76 16.20
C GLU A 100 4.13 18.79 15.66
N ALA A 101 4.39 19.68 14.68
CA ALA A 101 5.66 19.80 13.95
C ALA A 101 6.10 18.58 13.11
N PHE A 102 5.17 17.71 12.68
CA PHE A 102 5.41 16.71 11.64
C PHE A 102 5.91 17.37 10.33
N GLY A 103 6.93 16.78 9.71
CA GLY A 103 7.61 17.33 8.53
C GLY A 103 8.69 18.36 8.85
N ALA A 104 8.94 18.69 10.12
CA ALA A 104 10.03 19.55 10.57
C ALA A 104 10.96 18.85 11.57
N THR A 105 10.45 18.54 12.77
CA THR A 105 11.23 17.88 13.84
C THR A 105 10.99 16.37 13.87
N TRP A 106 9.78 15.97 13.47
CA TRP A 106 9.32 14.59 13.43
C TRP A 106 9.04 14.17 12.01
N GLN A 107 9.38 12.93 11.72
CA GLN A 107 9.14 12.32 10.44
C GLN A 107 8.56 10.93 10.66
N LEU A 108 7.52 10.62 9.90
CA LEU A 108 7.06 9.24 9.76
C LEU A 108 7.65 8.67 8.48
N ASP A 109 8.22 7.49 8.58
CA ASP A 109 8.80 6.77 7.46
C ASP A 109 8.04 5.44 7.30
N VAL A 110 7.81 5.03 6.06
CA VAL A 110 7.06 3.81 5.75
C VAL A 110 7.99 2.83 5.07
N ASP A 111 8.04 1.62 5.62
CA ASP A 111 8.62 0.48 4.93
C ASP A 111 7.51 -0.46 4.49
N TRP A 112 7.71 -1.10 3.35
CA TRP A 112 6.84 -2.20 2.96
C TRP A 112 7.59 -3.31 2.27
N THR A 113 7.11 -4.52 2.51
CA THR A 113 7.40 -5.70 1.70
C THR A 113 6.09 -6.30 1.26
N LEU A 114 5.76 -6.15 -0.01
CA LEU A 114 4.53 -6.64 -0.62
C LEU A 114 4.86 -7.80 -1.55
N SER A 115 4.16 -8.91 -1.43
CA SER A 115 4.39 -10.12 -2.21
C SER A 115 3.11 -10.64 -2.85
N GLY A 116 3.26 -11.25 -4.01
CA GLY A 116 2.14 -11.77 -4.77
C GLY A 116 2.57 -12.48 -6.04
N SER A 117 1.68 -12.48 -7.04
CA SER A 117 1.93 -13.12 -8.33
C SER A 117 1.70 -12.16 -9.49
N ALA A 118 2.49 -12.27 -10.54
CA ALA A 118 2.35 -11.51 -11.76
C ALA A 118 1.18 -12.04 -12.60
N ILE A 119 0.43 -11.11 -13.19
CA ILE A 119 -0.61 -11.39 -14.19
C ILE A 119 -0.26 -10.57 -15.43
N VAL A 120 -0.08 -11.27 -16.55
CA VAL A 120 0.20 -10.65 -17.85
C VAL A 120 -1.13 -10.31 -18.49
N LEU A 121 -1.36 -9.02 -18.75
CA LEU A 121 -2.50 -8.53 -19.48
C LEU A 121 -2.09 -8.01 -20.86
N PRO A 122 -2.80 -8.37 -21.94
CA PRO A 122 -2.58 -7.75 -23.23
C PRO A 122 -2.88 -6.25 -23.14
N ASP A 123 -2.03 -5.42 -23.73
CA ASP A 123 -2.25 -3.98 -23.78
C ASP A 123 -3.56 -3.63 -24.49
N ALA A 124 -4.15 -2.49 -24.10
CA ALA A 124 -5.39 -1.99 -24.70
C ALA A 124 -5.21 -1.63 -26.19
N LEU A 125 -3.98 -1.34 -26.63
CA LEU A 125 -3.60 -1.07 -28.01
C LEU A 125 -2.91 -2.30 -28.63
N PRO A 126 -3.43 -2.83 -29.76
CA PRO A 126 -2.78 -3.94 -30.46
C PRO A 126 -1.36 -3.60 -30.90
N GLY A 127 -0.38 -4.43 -30.54
CA GLY A 127 1.01 -4.31 -30.96
C GLY A 127 1.96 -3.66 -29.94
N ASN A 128 1.44 -3.23 -28.79
CA ASN A 128 2.26 -2.82 -27.65
C ASN A 128 2.68 -4.03 -26.80
N ASP A 129 3.75 -3.86 -26.03
CA ASP A 129 4.19 -4.83 -25.04
C ASP A 129 3.09 -5.07 -23.98
N PRO A 130 2.98 -6.29 -23.42
CA PRO A 130 1.95 -6.58 -22.44
C PRO A 130 2.19 -5.81 -21.13
N ASN A 131 1.10 -5.53 -20.42
CA ASN A 131 1.16 -4.96 -19.08
C ASN A 131 1.28 -6.09 -18.05
N TYR A 132 1.95 -5.81 -16.94
CA TYR A 132 2.15 -6.79 -15.87
C TYR A 132 1.63 -6.23 -14.55
N ILE A 133 0.66 -6.92 -13.97
CA ILE A 133 0.06 -6.58 -12.68
C ILE A 133 0.61 -7.53 -11.62
N GLY A 134 1.15 -7.02 -10.52
CA GLY A 134 1.30 -7.81 -9.30
C GLY A 134 -0.06 -7.90 -8.61
N ALA A 135 -0.66 -9.08 -8.55
CA ALA A 135 -1.73 -9.35 -7.60
C ALA A 135 -1.08 -9.59 -6.23
N LEU A 136 -0.93 -8.52 -5.46
CA LEU A 136 -0.32 -8.56 -4.13
C LEU A 136 -1.30 -9.20 -3.15
N THR A 137 -0.88 -10.30 -2.54
CA THR A 137 -1.74 -11.16 -1.70
C THR A 137 -1.26 -11.26 -0.26
N SER A 138 -0.02 -10.85 0.01
CA SER A 138 0.60 -10.87 1.33
C SER A 138 1.62 -9.75 1.44
N GLY A 139 1.95 -9.37 2.65
CA GLY A 139 2.97 -8.36 2.90
C GLY A 139 2.80 -7.68 4.24
N THR A 140 3.82 -6.92 4.59
CA THR A 140 3.87 -6.11 5.80
C THR A 140 4.16 -4.67 5.39
N ILE A 141 3.48 -3.73 6.02
CA ILE A 141 3.75 -2.29 5.93
C ILE A 141 4.02 -1.83 7.36
N THR A 142 5.17 -1.26 7.62
CA THR A 142 5.53 -0.70 8.93
C THR A 142 5.66 0.81 8.82
N ILE A 143 5.31 1.50 9.91
CA ILE A 143 5.51 2.93 10.05
C ILE A 143 6.46 3.14 11.22
N ASP A 144 7.53 3.86 10.94
CA ASP A 144 8.53 4.28 11.91
C ASP A 144 8.35 5.75 12.25
N LEU A 145 8.82 6.14 13.43
CA LEU A 145 8.90 7.53 13.85
C LEU A 145 10.36 7.93 14.02
N THR A 146 10.78 8.87 13.20
CA THR A 146 12.10 9.49 13.28
C THR A 146 11.99 10.88 13.91
N ARG A 147 12.83 11.14 14.92
CA ARG A 147 13.02 12.45 15.53
C ARG A 147 14.39 13.01 15.19
N THR A 148 14.43 14.22 14.67
CA THR A 148 15.67 15.00 14.60
C THR A 148 15.72 15.99 15.78
N ALA A 149 16.55 15.70 16.80
CA ALA A 149 16.70 16.62 17.92
C ALA A 149 17.38 17.94 17.49
N LEU A 150 17.08 19.03 18.21
CA LEU A 150 17.65 20.38 17.98
C LEU A 150 19.21 20.46 18.03
N GLY A 151 19.89 19.37 18.38
CA GLY A 151 21.35 19.20 18.37
C GLY A 151 21.89 18.25 17.28
N GLY A 152 21.07 17.80 16.35
CA GLY A 152 21.46 16.93 15.23
C GLY A 152 21.52 15.43 15.54
N GLY A 153 21.12 15.00 16.74
CA GLY A 153 20.94 13.58 17.05
C GLY A 153 19.62 13.07 16.46
N VAL A 154 19.67 11.96 15.74
CA VAL A 154 18.48 11.27 15.23
C VAL A 154 18.11 10.15 16.21
N GLN A 155 16.86 10.13 16.66
CA GLN A 155 16.27 9.00 17.37
C GLN A 155 15.24 8.35 16.45
N VAL A 156 15.28 7.04 16.34
CA VAL A 156 14.32 6.26 15.55
C VAL A 156 13.55 5.37 16.50
N PHE A 157 12.24 5.34 16.32
CA PHE A 157 11.32 4.43 16.98
C PHE A 157 10.73 3.53 15.90
N ASP A 158 11.27 2.32 15.81
CA ASP A 158 10.91 1.34 14.78
C ASP A 158 9.53 0.73 15.08
N ASP A 159 8.79 0.41 14.03
CA ASP A 159 7.54 -0.36 14.02
C ASP A 159 6.44 0.19 14.95
N ILE A 160 6.26 1.52 14.99
CA ILE A 160 5.21 2.12 15.85
C ILE A 160 3.80 1.76 15.37
N LEU A 161 3.64 1.39 14.09
CA LEU A 161 2.45 0.77 13.53
C LEU A 161 2.86 -0.29 12.50
N THR A 162 2.32 -1.50 12.62
CA THR A 162 2.49 -2.58 11.65
C THR A 162 1.13 -2.96 11.06
N LEU A 163 1.06 -2.98 9.74
CA LEU A 163 -0.10 -3.41 8.97
C LEU A 163 0.24 -4.68 8.17
N ASN A 164 -0.62 -5.68 8.24
CA ASN A 164 -0.53 -6.86 7.38
C ASN A 164 -1.46 -6.69 6.18
N LEU A 165 -0.94 -6.93 4.97
CA LEU A 165 -1.73 -6.91 3.75
C LEU A 165 -2.74 -8.07 3.78
N THR A 166 -4.02 -7.75 3.66
CA THR A 166 -5.13 -8.71 3.55
C THR A 166 -5.57 -8.93 2.11
N GLY A 167 -5.17 -8.05 1.20
CA GLY A 167 -5.29 -8.24 -0.24
C GLY A 167 -5.05 -6.97 -1.05
N SER A 168 -5.18 -7.09 -2.37
CA SER A 168 -5.12 -5.94 -3.28
C SER A 168 -6.14 -6.06 -4.41
N PHE A 169 -6.47 -4.93 -5.02
CA PHE A 169 -7.27 -4.87 -6.24
C PHE A 169 -6.69 -3.80 -7.17
N GLY A 170 -6.73 -4.04 -8.48
CA GLY A 170 -6.25 -3.10 -9.48
C GLY A 170 -7.25 -2.89 -10.61
N THR A 171 -7.22 -1.71 -11.23
CA THR A 171 -7.98 -1.43 -12.45
C THR A 171 -7.37 -2.16 -13.65
N LEU A 172 -8.08 -2.21 -14.78
CA LEU A 172 -7.45 -2.61 -16.03
C LEU A 172 -6.43 -1.54 -16.44
N PRO A 173 -5.18 -1.92 -16.80
CA PRO A 173 -4.16 -0.98 -17.23
C PRO A 173 -4.60 -0.22 -18.49
N THR A 174 -4.25 1.06 -18.58
CA THR A 174 -4.45 1.88 -19.77
C THR A 174 -3.17 2.66 -20.03
N GLY A 175 -2.42 2.31 -21.09
CA GLY A 175 -1.18 3.02 -21.45
C GLY A 175 -0.10 2.92 -20.37
N ASN A 176 0.14 1.71 -19.84
CA ASN A 176 1.10 1.41 -18.76
C ASN A 176 0.80 2.04 -17.40
N GLU A 177 -0.39 2.62 -17.23
CA GLU A 177 -0.87 3.14 -15.96
C GLU A 177 -1.95 2.22 -15.38
N GLN A 178 -1.90 2.00 -14.06
CA GLN A 178 -2.88 1.21 -13.32
C GLN A 178 -3.13 1.81 -11.94
N ALA A 179 -4.39 2.06 -11.59
CA ALA A 179 -4.74 2.36 -10.20
C ALA A 179 -4.82 1.07 -9.39
N VAL A 180 -4.18 1.05 -8.22
CA VAL A 180 -4.13 -0.08 -7.30
C VAL A 180 -4.62 0.35 -5.92
N SER A 181 -5.35 -0.54 -5.28
CA SER A 181 -5.81 -0.45 -3.91
C SER A 181 -5.26 -1.61 -3.10
N LEU A 182 -4.68 -1.31 -1.94
CA LEU A 182 -4.12 -2.25 -0.97
C LEU A 182 -5.02 -2.25 0.25
N PHE A 183 -5.44 -3.42 0.71
CA PHE A 183 -6.20 -3.59 1.94
C PHE A 183 -5.25 -4.15 2.99
N ALA A 184 -5.18 -3.49 4.13
CA ALA A 184 -4.32 -3.91 5.23
C ALA A 184 -5.05 -3.80 6.57
N GLU A 185 -4.60 -4.59 7.54
CA GLU A 185 -5.14 -4.63 8.90
C GLU A 185 -3.99 -4.46 9.90
N VAL A 186 -4.23 -3.70 10.97
CA VAL A 186 -3.25 -3.51 12.04
C VAL A 186 -2.96 -4.86 12.69
N SER A 187 -1.68 -5.25 12.69
CA SER A 187 -1.19 -6.48 13.31
C SER A 187 -0.39 -6.21 14.58
N ALA A 188 0.25 -5.05 14.67
CA ALA A 188 0.89 -4.55 15.87
C ALA A 188 0.83 -3.01 15.88
N VAL A 189 0.82 -2.42 17.07
CA VAL A 189 0.80 -0.97 17.27
C VAL A 189 1.39 -0.64 18.63
N GLN A 190 2.16 0.44 18.70
CA GLN A 190 2.69 0.95 19.96
C GLN A 190 1.55 1.51 20.83
N THR A 191 1.44 1.01 22.07
CA THR A 191 0.43 1.48 23.03
C THR A 191 0.52 2.97 23.26
N GLY A 192 -0.64 3.62 23.32
CA GLY A 192 -0.84 5.04 23.58
C GLY A 192 -0.24 5.97 22.53
N VAL A 193 -0.14 5.52 21.28
CA VAL A 193 0.33 6.34 20.16
C VAL A 193 -0.79 6.62 19.16
N PHE A 194 -1.56 5.62 18.74
CA PHE A 194 -2.61 5.81 17.75
C PHE A 194 -4.00 5.67 18.38
N PHE A 195 -4.87 6.65 18.13
CA PHE A 195 -6.21 6.69 18.72
C PHE A 195 -7.30 6.94 17.68
N ASP A 196 -8.46 6.32 17.85
CA ASP A 196 -9.61 6.64 17.01
C ASP A 196 -10.21 8.01 17.37
N GLN A 197 -11.10 8.53 16.53
CA GLN A 197 -11.79 9.80 16.79
C GLN A 197 -12.58 9.86 18.12
N SER A 198 -12.85 8.72 18.76
CA SER A 198 -13.54 8.64 20.05
C SER A 198 -12.56 8.60 21.24
N GLY A 199 -11.25 8.59 20.97
CA GLY A 199 -10.19 8.51 21.96
C GLY A 199 -9.85 7.08 22.42
N ASN A 200 -10.28 6.05 21.68
CA ASN A 200 -9.86 4.68 21.99
C ASN A 200 -8.48 4.39 21.40
N ASP A 201 -7.56 3.88 22.22
CA ASP A 201 -6.23 3.44 21.79
C ASP A 201 -6.33 2.22 20.86
N PHE A 202 -5.63 2.26 19.73
CA PHE A 202 -5.56 1.14 18.80
C PHE A 202 -4.99 -0.12 19.46
N ALA A 203 -4.06 0.01 20.40
CA ALA A 203 -3.52 -1.15 21.12
C ALA A 203 -4.59 -1.84 21.98
N ASP A 204 -5.45 -1.06 22.63
CA ASP A 204 -6.57 -1.59 23.42
C ASP A 204 -7.62 -2.22 22.51
N LEU A 205 -7.98 -1.56 21.40
CA LEU A 205 -8.90 -2.10 20.40
C LEU A 205 -8.40 -3.44 19.83
N LEU A 206 -7.10 -3.54 19.51
CA LEU A 206 -6.48 -4.77 19.02
C LEU A 206 -6.47 -5.87 20.10
N ALA A 207 -6.17 -5.52 21.35
CA ALA A 207 -6.19 -6.45 22.48
C ALA A 207 -7.60 -7.01 22.77
N ASP A 208 -8.63 -6.20 22.51
CA ASP A 208 -10.04 -6.60 22.58
C ASP A 208 -10.51 -7.41 21.35
N GLY A 209 -9.64 -7.64 20.36
CA GLY A 209 -9.93 -8.38 19.14
C GLY A 209 -10.76 -7.60 18.11
N GLN A 210 -10.76 -6.27 18.19
CA GLN A 210 -11.39 -5.43 17.18
C GLN A 210 -10.47 -5.25 15.97
N SER A 211 -11.06 -5.15 14.77
CA SER A 211 -10.30 -5.03 13.53
C SER A 211 -10.07 -3.55 13.20
N ILE A 212 -8.82 -3.17 12.97
CA ILE A 212 -8.47 -1.81 12.56
C ILE A 212 -7.91 -1.90 11.15
N GLN A 213 -8.60 -1.30 10.19
CA GLN A 213 -8.31 -1.50 8.78
C GLN A 213 -7.89 -0.23 8.06
N PHE A 214 -7.00 -0.42 7.10
CA PHE A 214 -6.46 0.62 6.25
C PHE A 214 -6.62 0.27 4.77
N LEU A 215 -6.84 1.31 3.97
CA LEU A 215 -6.88 1.27 2.53
C LEU A 215 -5.75 2.14 2.00
N GLY A 216 -4.79 1.53 1.31
CA GLY A 216 -3.75 2.20 0.54
C GLY A 216 -4.21 2.39 -0.91
N GLN A 217 -4.03 3.57 -1.50
CA GLN A 217 -4.33 3.82 -2.91
C GLN A 217 -3.14 4.46 -3.61
N THR A 218 -2.79 3.93 -4.78
CA THR A 218 -1.71 4.48 -5.60
C THR A 218 -1.96 4.24 -7.08
N ASN A 219 -1.23 4.97 -7.93
CA ASN A 219 -1.16 4.71 -9.36
C ASN A 219 0.20 4.12 -9.68
N LEU A 220 0.22 2.94 -10.27
CA LEU A 220 1.40 2.33 -10.83
C LEU A 220 1.57 2.81 -12.28
N THR A 221 2.79 3.19 -12.62
CA THR A 221 3.20 3.54 -13.97
C THR A 221 4.48 2.77 -14.32
N ASN A 222 4.87 2.78 -15.60
CA ASN A 222 6.08 2.10 -16.07
C ASN A 222 6.07 0.59 -15.80
N LEU A 223 4.89 -0.04 -15.87
CA LEU A 223 4.71 -1.47 -15.61
C LEU A 223 5.45 -2.37 -16.62
N ASP A 224 5.77 -1.84 -17.80
CA ASP A 224 6.38 -2.53 -18.93
C ASP A 224 7.88 -2.24 -19.08
N VAL A 225 8.51 -1.46 -18.19
CA VAL A 225 9.95 -1.21 -18.27
C VAL A 225 10.68 -2.54 -18.15
N ASP A 226 11.33 -2.91 -19.26
CA ASP A 226 11.81 -4.25 -19.58
C ASP A 226 12.56 -4.87 -18.39
N PRO A 227 12.14 -6.04 -17.87
CA PRO A 227 12.88 -6.72 -16.82
C PRO A 227 14.32 -6.95 -17.29
N ASN A 228 15.28 -6.81 -16.38
CA ASN A 228 16.65 -7.21 -16.67
C ASN A 228 16.62 -8.66 -17.18
N LEU A 229 17.01 -8.92 -18.42
CA LEU A 229 17.01 -10.27 -18.98
C LEU A 229 18.09 -11.19 -18.38
N ASN A 230 18.99 -10.63 -17.57
CA ASN A 230 19.99 -11.36 -16.83
C ASN A 230 19.54 -11.51 -15.37
N PRO A 231 19.59 -12.72 -14.79
CA PRO A 231 19.29 -12.94 -13.39
C PRO A 231 20.19 -12.09 -12.48
N VAL A 232 19.59 -11.50 -11.45
CA VAL A 232 20.27 -10.82 -10.35
C VAL A 232 20.70 -11.87 -9.33
N ALA A 233 21.90 -11.73 -8.79
CA ALA A 233 22.40 -12.64 -7.78
C ALA A 233 21.57 -12.51 -6.49
N LEU A 234 21.01 -13.62 -6.00
CA LEU A 234 20.10 -13.62 -4.84
C LEU A 234 20.71 -12.95 -3.60
N ASN A 235 22.01 -13.16 -3.36
CA ASN A 235 22.75 -12.57 -2.24
C ASN A 235 22.96 -11.04 -2.33
N THR A 236 22.55 -10.40 -3.42
CA THR A 236 22.58 -8.94 -3.59
C THR A 236 21.20 -8.29 -3.42
N LEU A 237 20.16 -9.10 -3.22
CA LEU A 237 18.80 -8.63 -3.00
C LEU A 237 18.54 -8.40 -1.50
N PRO A 238 17.55 -7.58 -1.12
CA PRO A 238 17.11 -7.43 0.27
C PRO A 238 16.86 -8.79 0.93
N GLN A 239 17.12 -8.91 2.23
CA GLN A 239 17.04 -10.19 2.95
C GLN A 239 15.63 -10.77 2.87
N GLU A 240 14.63 -9.91 2.87
CA GLU A 240 13.21 -10.18 2.75
C GLU A 240 12.89 -10.92 1.45
N VAL A 241 13.55 -10.53 0.34
CA VAL A 241 13.42 -11.21 -0.95
C VAL A 241 14.11 -12.58 -0.93
N GLN A 242 15.27 -12.66 -0.27
CA GLN A 242 16.01 -13.92 -0.13
C GLN A 242 15.21 -14.96 0.66
N ASP A 243 14.59 -14.54 1.77
CA ASP A 243 13.78 -15.38 2.64
C ASP A 243 12.51 -15.91 1.93
N LEU A 244 11.97 -15.13 0.99
CA LEU A 244 10.83 -15.50 0.15
C LEU A 244 11.20 -16.39 -1.05
N ASN A 245 12.49 -16.69 -1.28
CA ASN A 245 12.95 -17.56 -2.36
C ASN A 245 13.53 -18.91 -1.87
N PRO A 246 12.76 -19.73 -1.11
CA PRO A 246 13.28 -21.00 -0.59
C PRO A 246 13.58 -22.03 -1.68
N ASN A 247 13.06 -21.82 -2.90
CA ASN A 247 13.19 -22.74 -4.03
C ASN A 247 14.30 -22.34 -5.01
N ASN A 248 15.08 -21.30 -4.71
CA ASN A 248 16.19 -20.84 -5.53
C ASN A 248 15.77 -20.54 -6.99
N PHE A 249 14.63 -19.85 -7.13
CA PHE A 249 14.15 -19.28 -8.38
C PHE A 249 15.13 -18.22 -8.91
N ASP A 250 15.17 -18.06 -10.22
CA ASP A 250 15.94 -16.98 -10.84
C ASP A 250 15.27 -15.64 -10.51
N ALA A 251 16.06 -14.70 -9.98
CA ALA A 251 15.56 -13.40 -9.59
C ALA A 251 15.83 -12.37 -10.67
N PHE A 252 14.83 -11.57 -11.02
CA PHE A 252 14.94 -10.48 -12.00
C PHE A 252 14.40 -9.20 -11.40
N GLN A 253 14.89 -8.05 -11.84
CA GLN A 253 14.43 -6.75 -11.34
C GLN A 253 13.84 -5.90 -12.47
N ARG A 254 12.82 -5.12 -12.12
CA ARG A 254 12.32 -4.02 -12.95
C ARG A 254 12.12 -2.77 -12.09
N ASN A 255 12.08 -1.61 -12.74
CA ASN A 255 11.67 -0.39 -12.07
C ASN A 255 10.19 -0.15 -12.34
N ALA A 256 9.38 -0.23 -11.29
CA ALA A 256 8.01 0.29 -11.32
C ALA A 256 8.02 1.71 -10.76
N ALA A 257 7.06 2.53 -11.17
CA ALA A 257 6.88 3.85 -10.59
C ALA A 257 5.53 3.90 -9.87
N PHE A 258 5.59 3.97 -8.54
CA PHE A 258 4.44 4.14 -7.68
C PHE A 258 4.23 5.65 -7.48
N GLY A 259 3.03 6.12 -7.78
CA GLY A 259 2.60 7.43 -7.35
C GLY A 259 2.62 7.52 -5.82
N SER A 260 2.36 8.73 -5.32
CA SER A 260 2.07 8.93 -3.90
C SER A 260 1.00 7.94 -3.43
N VAL A 261 1.24 7.29 -2.29
CA VAL A 261 0.31 6.35 -1.67
C VAL A 261 -0.50 7.09 -0.63
N ASP A 262 -1.82 7.05 -0.78
CA ASP A 262 -2.77 7.53 0.21
C ASP A 262 -3.19 6.36 1.11
N ILE A 263 -2.80 6.38 2.38
CA ILE A 263 -3.10 5.34 3.35
C ILE A 263 -4.14 5.88 4.35
N SER A 264 -5.38 5.46 4.19
CA SER A 264 -6.54 5.93 4.95
C SER A 264 -7.08 4.83 5.87
N LYS A 265 -7.44 5.15 7.12
CA LYS A 265 -8.19 4.22 7.98
C LYS A 265 -9.63 4.11 7.48
N VAL A 266 -10.19 2.91 7.40
CA VAL A 266 -11.56 2.67 6.91
C VAL A 266 -12.42 1.93 7.94
N PRO A 267 -13.76 2.05 7.87
CA PRO A 267 -14.66 1.23 8.67
C PRO A 267 -14.46 -0.26 8.41
N GLU A 268 -14.69 -1.08 9.45
CA GLU A 268 -14.66 -2.53 9.32
C GLU A 268 -15.56 -3.00 8.15
N PRO A 269 -15.04 -3.86 7.24
CA PRO A 269 -15.67 -4.22 6.00
C PRO A 269 -16.72 -5.30 6.26
N SER A 270 -17.82 -4.93 6.90
CA SER A 270 -18.98 -5.81 6.99
C SER A 270 -19.71 -5.97 5.63
N GLY A 271 -19.39 -5.15 4.61
CA GLY A 271 -20.08 -5.16 3.31
C GLY A 271 -19.23 -5.16 2.04
N LEU A 272 -18.03 -4.56 2.04
CA LEU A 272 -17.22 -4.38 0.82
C LEU A 272 -16.52 -5.66 0.35
N ALA A 273 -16.01 -6.48 1.29
CA ALA A 273 -15.38 -7.77 0.98
C ALA A 273 -16.40 -8.77 0.38
N ILE A 274 -17.64 -8.78 0.88
CA ILE A 274 -18.74 -9.62 0.36
C ILE A 274 -19.13 -9.17 -1.05
N MET A 275 -19.13 -7.88 -1.35
CA MET A 275 -19.47 -7.37 -2.67
C MET A 275 -18.36 -7.63 -3.70
N GLY A 276 -17.08 -7.50 -3.30
CA GLY A 276 -15.92 -7.85 -4.13
C GLY A 276 -15.85 -9.34 -4.47
N LEU A 277 -16.04 -10.22 -3.48
CA LEU A 277 -16.16 -11.67 -3.70
C LEU A 277 -17.40 -12.05 -4.51
N ALA A 278 -18.54 -11.39 -4.30
CA ALA A 278 -19.76 -11.62 -5.09
C ALA A 278 -19.57 -11.22 -6.57
N LEU A 279 -18.81 -10.14 -6.84
CA LEU A 279 -18.50 -9.70 -8.20
C LEU A 279 -17.49 -10.63 -8.90
N LEU A 280 -16.46 -11.11 -8.20
CA LEU A 280 -15.54 -12.16 -8.69
C LEU A 280 -16.29 -13.47 -8.96
N GLY A 281 -17.18 -13.88 -8.06
CA GLY A 281 -18.03 -15.06 -8.21
C GLY A 281 -18.97 -14.95 -9.41
N MET A 282 -19.58 -13.79 -9.64
CA MET A 282 -20.47 -13.58 -10.81
C MET A 282 -19.69 -13.47 -12.13
N ALA A 283 -18.48 -12.92 -12.14
CA ALA A 283 -17.61 -12.90 -13.32
C ALA A 283 -17.17 -14.32 -13.73
N GLY A 284 -16.85 -15.18 -12.76
CA GLY A 284 -16.53 -16.60 -12.99
C GLY A 284 -17.73 -17.41 -13.49
N VAL A 285 -18.92 -17.24 -12.91
CA VAL A 285 -20.15 -17.95 -13.31
C VAL A 285 -20.59 -17.56 -14.73
N ARG A 286 -20.38 -16.30 -15.15
CA ARG A 286 -20.75 -15.85 -16.50
C ARG A 286 -19.81 -16.36 -17.60
N ARG A 287 -18.59 -16.80 -17.25
CA ARG A 287 -17.63 -17.42 -18.18
C ARG A 287 -17.88 -18.91 -18.38
N ARG A 288 -18.55 -19.58 -17.44
CA ARG A 288 -18.90 -21.01 -17.52
C ARG A 288 -20.16 -21.29 -18.36
N ASN A 289 -20.96 -20.27 -18.66
CA ASN A 289 -22.21 -20.36 -19.44
C ASN A 289 -22.10 -19.77 -20.86
N ARG A 290 -20.90 -19.72 -21.45
CA ARG A 290 -20.70 -19.40 -22.88
C ARG A 290 -20.01 -20.56 -23.60
#